data_AF-A0A4S8RT88-F1
#
_entry.id   AF-A0A4S8RT88-F1
#
_cell.length_a   1.000
_cell.length_b   1.000
_cell.length_c   1.000
_cell.angle_alpha   90.00
_cell.angle_beta   90.00
_cell.angle_gamma   90.00
#
_symmetry.space_group_name_H-M   'P 1'
#
loop_
_entity.id
_entity.type
_entity.pdbx_description
1 polymer ?
#
loop_
_entity_poly.entity_id
_entity_poly.type
_entity_poly.pdbx_seq_one_letter_code
_entity_poly.pdbx_strand_id
1 'polypeptide(L)'
;MMMGNDSLAYYYEIGKPKIRLLDSQNALAYYSWKMFWHKKEVPSDTTFKEIGLMTLNAHKEKEGWKWTAVTNQHTPWFYPEITPVTVD
;
A
#
# COMPACT_ATOMS: atom_id res chain seq x y z
N MET A 1 11.35 -17.44 6.85
CA MET A 1 10.01 -18.01 6.55
C MET A 1 9.07 -17.53 7.64
N MET A 2 8.13 -16.64 7.33
CA MET A 2 7.01 -16.40 8.24
C MET A 2 6.20 -17.71 8.25
N MET A 3 6.06 -18.34 9.42
CA MET A 3 5.17 -19.49 9.60
C MET A 3 3.75 -19.02 9.26
N GLY A 4 3.29 -19.30 8.04
CA GLY A 4 1.94 -18.97 7.60
C GLY A 4 0.96 -19.78 8.43
N ASN A 5 0.20 -19.12 9.29
CA ASN A 5 -0.93 -19.73 9.96
C ASN A 5 -1.99 -20.00 8.88
N ASP A 6 -2.02 -21.23 8.35
CA ASP A 6 -2.86 -21.63 7.21
C ASP A 6 -4.38 -21.58 7.52
N SER A 7 -4.75 -21.19 8.73
CA SER A 7 -6.13 -20.92 9.15
C SER A 7 -6.63 -19.52 8.80
N LEU A 8 -5.74 -18.59 8.42
CA LEU A 8 -6.08 -17.19 8.14
C LEU A 8 -6.14 -16.90 6.64
N ALA A 9 -7.14 -16.13 6.25
CA ALA A 9 -7.22 -15.44 4.97
C ALA A 9 -7.15 -13.92 5.20
N TYR A 10 -6.97 -13.15 4.13
CA TYR A 10 -6.96 -11.70 4.22
C TYR A 10 -7.73 -11.05 3.09
N TYR A 11 -8.31 -9.90 3.42
CA TYR A 11 -8.82 -8.94 2.47
C TYR A 11 -7.81 -7.81 2.32
N TYR A 12 -7.40 -7.51 1.09
CA TYR A 12 -6.50 -6.41 0.77
C TYR A 12 -7.19 -5.42 -0.18
N GLU A 13 -7.14 -4.14 0.16
CA GLU A 13 -7.67 -3.04 -0.66
C GLU A 13 -6.66 -1.90 -0.71
N ILE A 14 -6.55 -1.26 -1.88
CA ILE A 14 -5.76 -0.04 -2.06
C ILE A 14 -6.67 1.14 -2.39
N GLY A 15 -6.30 2.31 -1.90
CA GLY A 15 -6.85 3.58 -2.35
C GLY A 15 -6.33 3.93 -3.73
N LYS A 16 -6.90 4.97 -4.34
CA LYS A 16 -6.52 5.44 -5.67
C LYS A 16 -5.06 5.88 -5.69
N PRO A 17 -4.18 5.25 -6.48
CA PRO A 17 -2.79 5.67 -6.56
C PRO A 17 -2.65 7.06 -7.17
N LYS A 18 -1.74 7.85 -6.59
CA LYS A 18 -1.28 9.09 -7.18
C LYS A 18 0.16 8.93 -7.62
N ILE A 19 0.43 9.33 -8.85
CA ILE A 19 1.77 9.29 -9.44
C ILE A 19 2.22 10.73 -9.68
N ARG A 20 3.42 11.05 -9.20
CA ARG A 20 4.11 12.31 -9.46
C ARG A 20 5.40 12.01 -10.20
N LEU A 21 5.53 12.51 -11.43
CA LEU A 21 6.81 12.54 -12.12
C LEU A 21 7.72 13.55 -11.41
N LEU A 22 8.93 13.12 -11.06
CA LEU A 22 9.96 13.98 -10.49
C LEU A 22 10.83 14.56 -11.61
N ASP A 23 11.14 13.73 -12.61
CA ASP A 23 11.82 14.10 -13.85
C ASP A 23 11.54 13.05 -14.95
N SER A 24 12.33 13.05 -16.03
CA SER A 24 12.17 12.13 -17.17
C SER A 24 12.48 10.66 -16.87
N GLN A 25 13.16 10.38 -15.75
CA GLN A 25 13.63 9.07 -15.33
C GLN A 25 13.14 8.66 -13.94
N ASN A 26 12.56 9.57 -13.15
CA ASN A 26 12.16 9.30 -11.77
C ASN A 26 10.69 9.65 -11.52
N ALA A 27 10.00 8.80 -10.78
CA ALA A 27 8.61 9.02 -10.37
C ALA A 27 8.38 8.55 -8.93
N LEU A 28 7.35 9.12 -8.30
CA LEU A 28 6.83 8.72 -7.01
C LEU A 28 5.40 8.21 -7.20
N ALA A 29 5.08 7.05 -6.65
CA ALA A 29 3.70 6.58 -6.52
C ALA A 29 3.35 6.46 -5.05
N TYR A 30 2.19 6.97 -4.65
CA TYR A 30 1.71 6.86 -3.28
C TYR A 30 0.21 6.53 -3.24
N TYR A 31 -0.17 5.63 -2.33
CA TYR A 31 -1.53 5.15 -2.14
C TYR A 31 -1.71 4.65 -0.71
N SER A 32 -2.94 4.70 -0.18
CA SER A 32 -3.25 3.99 1.08
C SER A 32 -3.55 2.54 0.79
N TRP A 33 -3.31 1.68 1.76
CA TRP A 33 -3.69 0.27 1.69
C TRP A 33 -4.33 -0.14 3.03
N LYS A 34 -5.19 -1.15 2.99
CA LYS A 34 -5.66 -1.84 4.18
C LYS A 34 -5.61 -3.34 3.97
N MET A 35 -5.23 -4.06 5.01
CA MET A 35 -5.17 -5.51 5.03
C MET A 35 -5.86 -6.00 6.31
N PHE A 36 -6.98 -6.69 6.15
CA PHE A 36 -7.73 -7.25 7.27
C PHE A 36 -7.62 -8.78 7.21
N TRP A 37 -7.03 -9.36 8.24
CA TRP A 37 -6.91 -10.81 8.39
C TRP A 37 -8.14 -11.34 9.11
N HIS A 38 -8.64 -12.49 8.66
CA HIS A 38 -9.79 -13.16 9.23
C HIS A 38 -9.59 -14.68 9.23
N LYS A 39 -10.32 -15.39 10.08
CA LYS A 39 -10.34 -16.85 10.04
C LYS A 39 -11.03 -17.31 8.75
N LYS A 40 -10.49 -18.35 8.09
CA LYS A 40 -11.09 -18.92 6.87
C LYS A 40 -12.49 -19.50 7.16
N GLU A 41 -12.65 -20.15 8.31
CA GLU A 41 -13.90 -20.80 8.74
C GLU A 41 -15.01 -19.82 9.08
N VAL A 42 -14.64 -18.62 9.55
CA VAL A 42 -15.58 -17.56 9.96
C VAL A 42 -15.08 -16.22 9.41
N PRO A 43 -15.35 -15.89 8.13
CA PRO A 43 -14.81 -14.68 7.50
C PRO A 43 -15.26 -13.36 8.13
N SER A 44 -16.34 -13.37 8.93
CA SER A 44 -16.78 -12.20 9.72
C SER A 44 -15.88 -11.91 10.93
N ASP A 45 -15.07 -12.86 11.38
CA ASP A 45 -14.16 -12.72 12.52
C ASP A 45 -12.82 -12.13 12.05
N THR A 46 -12.76 -10.80 11.94
CA THR A 46 -11.50 -10.08 11.65
C THR A 46 -10.58 -10.13 12.88
N THR A 47 -9.46 -10.83 12.76
CA THR A 47 -8.49 -11.04 13.83
C THR A 47 -7.44 -9.94 13.91
N PHE A 48 -7.11 -9.34 12.76
CA PHE A 48 -6.08 -8.30 12.69
C PHE A 48 -6.39 -7.28 11.59
N LYS A 49 -6.11 -6.01 11.87
CA LYS A 49 -6.33 -4.91 10.93
C LYS A 49 -5.06 -4.11 10.78
N GLU A 50 -4.57 -4.02 9.57
CA GLU A 50 -3.49 -3.11 9.19
C GLU A 50 -4.01 -2.11 8.18
N ILE A 51 -3.62 -0.86 8.39
CA ILE A 51 -3.89 0.21 7.46
C ILE A 51 -2.60 1.03 7.38
N GLY A 52 -2.27 1.48 6.18
CA GLY A 52 -1.09 2.29 5.98
C GLY A 52 -1.09 3.09 4.69
N LEU A 53 -0.03 3.86 4.54
CA LEU A 53 0.35 4.58 3.33
C LEU A 53 1.58 3.90 2.74
N MET A 54 1.49 3.57 1.46
CA MET A 54 2.60 3.08 0.66
C MET A 54 3.17 4.24 -0.14
N THR A 55 4.49 4.37 -0.14
CA THR A 55 5.24 5.23 -1.06
C THR A 55 6.25 4.38 -1.83
N LEU A 56 6.18 4.44 -3.16
CA LEU A 56 7.04 3.72 -4.08
C LEU A 56 7.84 4.72 -4.91
N ASN A 57 9.15 4.58 -4.91
CA ASN A 57 10.00 5.31 -5.85
C ASN A 57 10.19 4.44 -7.09
N ALA A 58 10.05 5.04 -8.26
CA ALA A 58 10.31 4.38 -9.53
C ALA A 58 11.44 5.07 -10.28
N HIS A 59 12.28 4.27 -10.92
CA HIS A 59 13.29 4.71 -11.86
C HIS A 59 13.05 4.06 -13.22
N LYS A 60 13.22 4.82 -14.30
CA LYS A 60 13.03 4.35 -15.66
C LYS A 60 14.33 3.75 -16.19
N GLU A 61 14.30 2.46 -16.46
CA GLU A 61 15.38 1.75 -17.14
C GLU A 61 15.00 1.46 -18.61
N LYS A 62 15.93 0.87 -19.37
CA LYS A 62 15.72 0.54 -20.80
C LYS A 62 14.48 -0.33 -21.04
N GLU A 63 14.15 -1.21 -20.09
CA GLU A 63 13.04 -2.17 -20.18
C GLU A 63 11.72 -1.62 -19.59
N GLY A 64 11.73 -0.41 -19.03
CA GLY A 64 10.57 0.20 -18.39
C GLY A 64 10.84 0.73 -16.98
N TRP A 65 9.78 1.10 -16.28
CA TRP A 65 9.84 1.59 -14.91
C TRP A 65 10.08 0.44 -13.94
N LYS A 66 11.03 0.60 -13.01
CA LYS A 66 11.30 -0.33 -11.92
C LYS A 66 11.15 0.37 -10.57
N TRP A 67 10.57 -0.31 -9.60
CA TRP A 67 10.49 0.18 -8.23
C TRP A 67 11.88 0.08 -7.59
N THR A 68 12.39 1.20 -7.07
CA THR A 68 13.73 1.29 -6.47
C THR A 68 13.71 1.42 -4.97
N ALA A 69 12.61 1.94 -4.40
CA ALA A 69 12.42 2.01 -2.95
C ALA A 69 10.94 1.88 -2.60
N VAL A 70 10.68 1.34 -1.41
CA VAL A 70 9.34 1.13 -0.86
C VAL A 70 9.35 1.59 0.59
N THR A 71 8.45 2.50 0.94
CA THR A 71 8.21 2.91 2.32
C THR A 71 6.76 2.62 2.68
N ASN A 72 6.56 1.96 3.82
CA ASN A 72 5.24 1.64 4.34
C ASN A 72 5.07 2.28 5.73
N GLN A 73 4.07 3.13 5.87
CA GLN A 73 3.78 3.84 7.11
C GLN A 73 2.39 3.48 7.61
N HIS A 74 2.29 2.96 8.83
CA HIS A 74 0.99 2.67 9.45
C HIS A 74 0.20 3.95 9.71
N THR A 75 -1.10 3.89 9.45
CA THR A 75 -2.04 5.00 9.67
C THR A 75 -3.32 4.52 10.36
N PRO A 76 -4.00 5.39 11.13
CA PRO A 76 -5.24 5.02 11.80
C PRO A 76 -6.43 4.85 10.84
N TRP A 77 -6.37 5.49 9.67
CA TRP A 77 -7.48 5.54 8.71
C TRP A 77 -7.04 5.11 7.32
N PHE A 78 -7.99 4.55 6.57
CA PHE A 78 -7.86 4.27 5.15
C PHE A 78 -8.39 5.46 4.34
N TYR A 79 -7.65 5.86 3.31
CA TYR A 79 -7.96 7.05 2.50
C TYR A 79 -8.28 6.63 1.06
N PRO A 80 -9.57 6.51 0.67
CA PRO A 80 -9.94 6.08 -0.68
C PRO A 80 -9.26 6.92 -1.78
N GLU A 81 -9.07 8.21 -1.51
CA GLU A 81 -8.22 9.10 -2.29
C GLU A 81 -7.32 9.92 -1.35
N ILE A 82 -6.02 10.02 -1.68
CA ILE A 82 -5.08 10.87 -0.94
C ILE A 82 -5.17 12.28 -1.50
N THR A 83 -5.75 13.23 -0.78
CA THR A 83 -5.75 14.64 -1.19
C THR A 83 -4.51 15.32 -0.64
N PRO A 84 -3.60 15.84 -1.50
CA PRO A 84 -2.46 16.62 -1.03
C PRO A 84 -2.98 17.84 -0.27
N VAL A 85 -2.46 18.04 0.94
CA VAL A 85 -2.63 19.30 1.65
C VAL A 85 -1.38 20.13 1.39
N THR A 86 -1.59 21.40 1.06
CA THR A 86 -0.50 22.38 1.10
C THR A 86 -0.14 22.59 2.57
N VAL A 87 1.14 22.47 2.91
CA VAL A 87 1.64 22.92 4.20
C VAL A 87 2.13 24.33 3.97
N ASP A 88 1.47 25.30 4.59
CA ASP A 88 1.87 26.71 4.60
C ASP A 88 3.15 26.91 5.43
#